data_AF-A0A655XE02-F1
#
_entry.id   AF-A0A655XE02-F1
#
_cell.length_a   1.000
_cell.length_b   1.000
_cell.length_c   1.000
_cell.angle_alpha   90.00
_cell.angle_beta   90.00
_cell.angle_gamma   90.00
#
_symmetry.space_group_name_H-M   'P 1'
#
loop_
_entity.id
_entity.type
_entity.pdbx_description
1 polymer ?
#
loop_
_entity_poly.entity_id
_entity_poly.type
_entity_poly.pdbx_seq_one_letter_code
_entity_poly.pdbx_strand_id
1 'polypeptide(L)'
;MDIHPSRLNDYPHQFSGGMRQRLVIAIALALNPKMIIMDEPTTALDVVVQREILQKIYALKEEFGFSILFITHDLSLMVEFSDRIGIMYSGELIEVAPSKQILETPYHPYTKGLGSSFPPLTGPKTKLTGIPGNPLNLLDIPQGCRFQARCDRVHEACTKVPTVLRQIEHGRFSNCHLYTQSNATIKR
;
A
#
# COMPACT_ATOMS: atom_id res chain seq x y z
N MET A 1 20.89 -16.97 5.12
CA MET A 1 19.84 -17.04 6.16
C MET A 1 20.49 -17.41 7.48
N ASP A 2 20.23 -16.63 8.53
CA ASP A 2 20.94 -16.73 9.83
C ASP A 2 20.28 -17.73 10.79
N ILE A 3 19.83 -18.89 10.30
CA ILE A 3 19.28 -19.96 11.14
C ILE A 3 20.26 -21.13 11.09
N HIS A 4 20.82 -21.48 12.25
CA HIS A 4 21.81 -22.55 12.33
C HIS A 4 21.21 -23.91 11.91
N PRO A 5 21.90 -24.73 11.09
CA PRO A 5 21.36 -26.01 10.59
C PRO A 5 20.92 -27.00 11.67
N SER A 6 21.51 -26.94 12.87
CA SER A 6 21.10 -27.79 13.99
C SER A 6 19.65 -27.59 14.44
N ARG A 7 19.02 -26.48 14.03
CA ARG A 7 17.65 -26.12 14.41
C ARG A 7 16.59 -26.63 13.44
N LEU A 8 16.96 -27.43 12.43
CA LEU A 8 16.02 -27.95 11.43
C LEU A 8 14.88 -28.80 12.05
N ASN A 9 15.14 -29.42 13.21
CA ASN A 9 14.16 -30.26 13.91
C ASN A 9 13.38 -29.50 15.00
N ASP A 10 13.61 -28.19 15.16
CA ASP A 10 12.91 -27.39 16.16
C ASP A 10 11.46 -27.13 15.73
N TYR A 11 10.55 -27.09 16.71
CA TYR A 11 9.16 -26.74 16.51
C TYR A 11 8.98 -25.21 16.32
N PRO A 12 7.92 -24.77 15.63
CA PRO A 12 7.65 -23.35 15.38
C PRO A 12 7.73 -22.47 16.64
N HIS A 13 7.23 -22.96 17.78
CA HIS A 13 7.20 -22.20 19.04
C HIS A 13 8.59 -21.96 19.65
N GLN A 14 9.63 -22.69 19.21
CA GLN A 14 11.02 -22.53 19.66
C GLN A 14 11.78 -21.44 18.88
N PHE A 15 11.19 -20.90 17.80
CA PHE A 15 11.77 -19.81 17.02
C PHE A 15 11.23 -18.45 17.48
N SER A 16 12.08 -17.41 17.44
CA SER A 16 11.64 -16.01 17.57
C SER A 16 10.76 -15.60 16.38
N GLY A 17 10.00 -14.51 16.51
CA GLY A 17 9.18 -13.98 15.41
C GLY A 17 9.98 -13.78 14.12
N GLY A 18 11.15 -13.12 14.22
CA GLY A 18 12.03 -12.91 13.07
C GLY A 18 12.59 -14.21 12.47
N MET A 19 12.87 -15.23 13.29
CA MET A 19 13.29 -16.55 12.79
C MET A 19 12.16 -17.26 12.05
N ARG A 20 10.93 -17.23 12.58
CA ARG A 20 9.75 -17.79 11.88
C ARG A 20 9.53 -17.08 10.55
N GLN A 21 9.67 -15.76 10.52
CA GLN A 21 9.51 -14.99 9.28
C GLN A 21 10.57 -15.40 8.24
N ARG A 22 11.85 -15.51 8.63
CA ARG A 22 12.92 -15.99 7.75
C ARG A 22 12.66 -17.41 7.24
N LEU A 23 12.15 -18.31 8.09
CA LEU A 23 11.73 -19.66 7.68
C LEU A 23 10.60 -19.63 6.64
N VAL A 24 9.56 -18.83 6.86
CA VAL A 24 8.44 -18.68 5.91
C VAL A 24 8.92 -18.13 4.57
N ILE A 25 9.83 -17.15 4.57
CA ILE A 25 10.47 -16.63 3.35
C ILE A 25 11.26 -17.75 2.64
N ALA A 26 11.97 -18.59 3.39
CA ALA A 26 12.73 -19.71 2.82
C ALA A 26 11.80 -20.69 2.10
N ILE A 27 10.70 -21.04 2.76
CA ILE A 27 9.67 -21.93 2.23
C ILE A 27 9.05 -21.32 0.96
N ALA A 28 8.76 -20.02 0.97
CA ALA A 28 8.22 -19.32 -0.20
C ALA A 28 9.20 -19.34 -1.39
N LEU A 29 10.51 -19.27 -1.13
CA LEU A 29 11.56 -19.27 -2.15
C LEU A 29 11.98 -20.66 -2.63
N ALA A 30 11.63 -21.73 -1.89
CA ALA A 30 12.17 -23.07 -2.12
C ALA A 30 11.93 -23.62 -3.54
N LEU A 31 10.90 -23.14 -4.24
CA LEU A 31 10.52 -23.58 -5.58
C LEU A 31 10.88 -22.58 -6.69
N ASN A 32 11.79 -21.62 -6.43
CA ASN A 32 12.18 -20.57 -7.38
C ASN A 32 10.95 -19.87 -8.02
N PRO A 33 10.06 -19.26 -7.21
CA PRO A 33 8.84 -18.67 -7.72
C PRO A 33 9.14 -17.49 -8.64
N LYS A 34 8.27 -17.23 -9.63
CA LYS A 34 8.34 -16.00 -10.43
C LYS A 34 7.81 -14.77 -9.69
N MET A 35 7.02 -14.98 -8.65
CA MET A 35 6.40 -13.92 -7.85
C MET A 35 6.18 -14.38 -6.41
N ILE A 36 6.36 -13.45 -5.47
CA ILE A 36 6.03 -13.62 -4.05
C ILE A 36 4.97 -12.59 -3.66
N ILE A 37 3.96 -13.04 -2.91
CA ILE A 37 2.97 -12.18 -2.27
C ILE A 37 3.31 -12.13 -0.79
N MET A 38 3.55 -10.93 -0.28
CA MET A 38 3.87 -10.70 1.12
C MET A 38 2.72 -9.92 1.76
N ASP A 39 1.85 -10.62 2.47
CA ASP A 39 0.72 -10.03 3.20
C ASP A 39 1.10 -9.72 4.64
N GLU A 40 1.28 -8.43 4.93
CA GLU A 40 1.69 -7.92 6.24
C GLU A 40 2.89 -8.68 6.87
N PRO A 41 3.96 -8.97 6.09
CA PRO A 41 5.06 -9.88 6.44
C PRO A 41 5.90 -9.40 7.63
N THR A 42 5.76 -8.14 8.02
CA THR A 42 6.57 -7.49 9.04
C THR A 42 5.78 -7.24 10.32
N THR A 43 4.52 -7.68 10.38
CA THR A 43 3.67 -7.53 11.57
C THR A 43 4.30 -8.26 12.77
N ALA A 44 4.23 -7.62 13.94
CA ALA A 44 4.82 -8.10 15.20
C ALA A 44 6.36 -8.12 15.28
N LEU A 45 7.05 -7.43 14.37
CA LEU A 45 8.50 -7.20 14.44
C LEU A 45 8.81 -5.73 14.77
N ASP A 46 9.95 -5.47 15.42
CA ASP A 46 10.44 -4.11 15.63
C ASP A 46 10.91 -3.47 14.30
N VAL A 47 10.83 -2.15 14.21
CA VAL A 47 11.11 -1.38 12.98
C VAL A 47 12.49 -1.66 12.40
N VAL A 48 13.50 -1.98 13.22
CA VAL A 48 14.85 -2.27 12.74
C VAL A 48 14.89 -3.63 12.05
N VAL A 49 14.33 -4.66 12.69
CA VAL A 49 14.26 -6.02 12.12
C VAL A 49 13.37 -6.06 10.87
N GLN A 50 12.28 -5.30 10.83
CA GLN A 50 11.44 -5.19 9.64
C GLN A 50 12.23 -4.77 8.40
N ARG A 51 13.03 -3.70 8.53
CA ARG A 51 13.88 -3.18 7.45
C ARG A 51 14.95 -4.19 7.05
N GLU A 52 15.60 -4.83 8.02
CA GLU A 52 16.63 -5.84 7.76
C GLU A 52 16.06 -7.04 6.97
N ILE A 53 14.86 -7.51 7.32
CA ILE A 53 14.20 -8.60 6.60
C ILE A 53 13.81 -8.16 5.18
N LEU A 54 13.20 -6.99 5.02
CA LEU A 54 12.83 -6.49 3.69
C LEU A 54 14.05 -6.29 2.81
N GLN A 55 15.13 -5.69 3.31
CA GLN A 55 16.40 -5.55 2.56
C GLN A 55 16.92 -6.90 2.07
N LYS A 56 16.87 -7.94 2.92
CA LYS A 56 17.27 -9.30 2.54
C LYS A 56 16.37 -9.88 1.44
N ILE A 57 15.05 -9.72 1.55
CA ILE A 57 14.11 -10.21 0.53
C ILE A 57 14.35 -9.49 -0.81
N TYR A 58 14.55 -8.18 -0.80
CA TYR A 58 14.81 -7.41 -2.02
C TYR A 58 16.18 -7.74 -2.63
N ALA A 59 17.20 -8.05 -1.83
CA ALA A 59 18.46 -8.58 -2.35
C ALA A 59 18.23 -9.94 -3.05
N LEU A 60 17.42 -10.82 -2.46
CA LEU A 60 17.05 -12.11 -3.07
C LEU A 60 16.22 -11.92 -4.35
N LYS A 61 15.35 -10.90 -4.39
CA LYS A 61 14.58 -10.54 -5.60
C LYS A 61 15.51 -10.19 -6.76
N GLU A 62 16.55 -9.40 -6.51
CA GLU A 62 17.55 -9.07 -7.54
C GLU A 62 18.42 -10.27 -7.92
N GLU A 63 18.76 -11.15 -6.97
CA GLU A 63 19.56 -12.36 -7.21
C GLU A 63 18.81 -13.44 -8.01
N PHE A 64 17.56 -13.72 -7.65
CA PHE A 64 16.75 -14.81 -8.21
C PHE A 64 15.76 -14.35 -9.29
N GLY A 65 15.59 -13.05 -9.49
CA GLY A 65 14.79 -12.48 -10.58
C GLY A 65 13.27 -12.65 -10.43
N PHE A 66 12.74 -12.69 -9.21
CA PHE A 66 11.29 -12.78 -8.96
C PHE A 66 10.65 -11.40 -8.73
N SER A 67 9.33 -11.32 -8.86
CA SER A 67 8.55 -10.11 -8.55
C SER A 67 7.95 -10.15 -7.14
N ILE A 68 7.66 -8.99 -6.55
CA ILE A 68 7.06 -8.90 -5.22
C ILE A 68 5.75 -8.11 -5.29
N LEU A 69 4.67 -8.68 -4.75
CA LEU A 69 3.48 -7.93 -4.32
C LEU A 69 3.55 -7.78 -2.81
N PHE A 70 3.82 -6.56 -2.34
CA PHE A 70 3.94 -6.24 -0.92
C PHE A 70 2.69 -5.51 -0.44
N ILE A 71 2.00 -6.10 0.54
CA ILE A 71 0.78 -5.57 1.15
C ILE A 71 1.12 -5.18 2.57
N THR A 72 0.95 -3.89 2.89
CA THR A 72 1.12 -3.39 4.25
C THR A 72 0.35 -2.09 4.48
N HIS A 73 0.08 -1.78 5.74
CA HIS A 73 -0.42 -0.48 6.19
C HIS A 73 0.70 0.54 6.49
N ASP A 74 1.98 0.15 6.50
CA ASP A 74 3.10 1.07 6.73
C ASP A 74 3.56 1.75 5.43
N LEU A 75 3.07 2.97 5.21
CA LEU A 75 3.45 3.78 4.05
C LEU A 75 4.94 4.09 3.97
N SER A 76 5.65 4.15 5.11
CA SER A 76 7.08 4.45 5.13
C SER A 76 7.88 3.32 4.47
N LEU A 77 7.52 2.07 4.81
CA LEU A 77 8.11 0.88 4.18
C LEU A 77 7.71 0.78 2.71
N MET A 78 6.46 1.09 2.36
CA MET A 78 6.03 1.04 0.95
C MET A 78 6.84 2.01 0.08
N VAL A 79 7.01 3.26 0.53
CA VAL A 79 7.75 4.31 -0.22
C VAL A 79 9.22 3.96 -0.38
N GLU A 80 9.82 3.30 0.61
CA GLU A 80 11.22 2.92 0.57
C GLU A 80 11.50 1.74 -0.38
N PHE A 81 10.66 0.70 -0.33
CA PHE A 81 10.97 -0.57 -0.99
C PHE A 81 10.24 -0.79 -2.31
N SER A 82 9.11 -0.12 -2.56
CA SER A 82 8.26 -0.43 -3.72
C SER A 82 8.61 0.43 -4.94
N ASP A 83 8.53 -0.15 -6.14
CA ASP A 83 8.63 0.61 -7.39
C ASP A 83 7.34 1.41 -7.66
N ARG A 84 6.18 0.81 -7.37
CA ARG A 84 4.84 1.36 -7.57
C ARG A 84 3.96 1.04 -6.37
N ILE A 85 3.14 2.00 -5.96
CA ILE A 85 2.24 1.88 -4.82
C ILE A 85 0.80 1.96 -5.29
N GLY A 86 -0.04 1.05 -4.81
CA GLY A 86 -1.48 1.09 -4.95
C GLY A 86 -2.12 1.32 -3.58
N ILE A 87 -2.93 2.36 -3.46
CA ILE A 87 -3.64 2.69 -2.22
C ILE A 87 -5.07 2.21 -2.34
N MET A 88 -5.51 1.46 -1.34
CA MET A 88 -6.88 0.96 -1.26
C MET A 88 -7.66 1.68 -0.16
N TYR A 89 -8.95 1.88 -0.42
CA TYR A 89 -9.90 2.34 0.59
C TYR A 89 -11.21 1.57 0.46
N SER A 90 -11.66 0.98 1.57
CA SER A 90 -12.94 0.25 1.66
C SER A 90 -13.14 -0.78 0.53
N GLY A 91 -12.10 -1.54 0.19
CA GLY A 91 -12.14 -2.58 -0.83
C GLY A 91 -11.93 -2.11 -2.28
N GLU A 92 -11.67 -0.83 -2.52
CA GLU A 92 -11.38 -0.31 -3.86
C GLU A 92 -9.96 0.26 -3.96
N LEU A 93 -9.31 0.01 -5.10
CA LEU A 93 -8.07 0.69 -5.45
C LEU A 93 -8.41 2.13 -5.85
N ILE A 94 -7.94 3.09 -5.05
CA ILE A 94 -8.29 4.50 -5.20
C ILE A 94 -7.21 5.33 -5.87
N GLU A 95 -5.96 4.89 -5.78
CA GLU A 95 -4.84 5.55 -6.44
C GLU A 95 -3.71 4.57 -6.69
N VAL A 96 -3.04 4.70 -7.84
CA VAL A 96 -1.82 3.95 -8.17
C VAL A 96 -0.83 4.90 -8.81
N ALA A 97 0.40 4.96 -8.30
CA ALA A 97 1.45 5.80 -8.87
C ALA A 97 2.84 5.25 -8.51
N PRO A 98 3.91 5.71 -9.18
CA PRO A 98 5.28 5.46 -8.72
C PRO A 98 5.45 5.86 -7.25
N SER A 99 6.22 5.08 -6.48
CA SER A 99 6.36 5.28 -5.03
C SER A 99 6.80 6.68 -4.62
N LYS A 100 7.70 7.30 -5.40
CA LYS A 100 8.17 8.67 -5.16
C LYS A 100 7.06 9.71 -5.33
N GLN A 101 6.10 9.48 -6.23
CA GLN A 101 5.10 10.49 -6.59
C GLN A 101 3.79 10.38 -5.81
N ILE A 102 3.45 9.17 -5.32
CA ILE A 102 2.15 8.86 -4.71
C ILE A 102 1.82 9.74 -3.50
N LEU A 103 2.82 10.14 -2.71
CA LEU A 103 2.63 11.04 -1.56
C LEU A 103 3.05 12.49 -1.84
N GLU A 104 3.93 12.73 -2.82
CA GLU A 104 4.37 14.08 -3.19
C GLU A 104 3.29 14.86 -3.96
N THR A 105 2.62 14.21 -4.90
CA THR A 105 1.60 14.85 -5.76
C THR A 105 0.32 14.00 -5.86
N PRO A 106 -0.34 13.67 -4.75
CA PRO A 106 -1.50 12.78 -4.74
C PRO A 106 -2.70 13.39 -5.48
N TYR A 107 -3.39 12.56 -6.26
CA TYR A 107 -4.67 12.92 -6.87
C TYR A 107 -5.85 12.67 -5.93
N HIS A 108 -5.92 11.51 -5.30
CA HIS A 108 -7.10 11.16 -4.50
C HIS A 108 -7.06 11.89 -3.14
N PRO A 109 -8.14 12.56 -2.71
CA PRO A 109 -8.17 13.28 -1.43
C PRO A 109 -7.80 12.42 -0.21
N TYR A 110 -8.15 11.13 -0.22
CA TYR A 110 -7.70 10.19 0.81
C TYR A 110 -6.17 10.03 0.84
N THR A 111 -5.51 9.86 -0.31
CA THR A 111 -4.04 9.75 -0.39
C THR A 111 -3.37 11.03 0.10
N LYS A 112 -3.93 12.19 -0.23
CA LYS A 112 -3.48 13.48 0.30
C LYS A 112 -3.60 13.55 1.82
N GLY A 113 -4.72 13.05 2.36
CA GLY A 113 -4.94 12.92 3.80
C GLY A 113 -3.95 11.98 4.48
N LEU A 114 -3.61 10.86 3.83
CA LEU A 114 -2.57 9.94 4.29
C LEU A 114 -1.23 10.68 4.38
N GLY A 115 -0.76 11.32 3.31
CA GLY A 115 0.49 12.08 3.35
C GLY A 115 0.56 13.15 4.46
N SER A 116 -0.58 13.77 4.78
CA SER A 116 -0.68 14.76 5.88
C SER A 116 -0.73 14.16 7.29
N SER A 117 -0.99 12.85 7.39
CA SER A 117 -1.05 12.11 8.64
C SER A 117 0.30 11.49 9.04
N PHE A 118 1.24 11.40 8.10
CA PHE A 118 2.59 10.90 8.34
C PHE A 118 3.59 12.06 8.54
N PRO A 119 4.57 11.90 9.44
CA PRO A 119 5.61 12.90 9.62
C PRO A 119 6.42 13.09 8.33
N PRO A 120 6.79 14.33 7.98
CA PRO A 120 7.70 14.55 6.86
C PRO A 120 9.03 13.84 7.16
N LEU A 121 9.50 13.04 6.19
CA LEU A 121 10.78 12.31 6.31
C LEU A 121 11.98 13.27 6.39
N THR A 122 11.84 14.45 5.81
CA THR A 122 12.84 15.53 5.80
C THR A 122 12.15 16.89 5.87
N GLY A 123 12.77 17.86 6.55
CA GLY A 123 12.28 19.25 6.60
C GLY A 123 11.62 19.64 7.93
N PRO A 124 10.94 20.81 7.98
CA PRO A 124 10.36 21.33 9.22
C PRO A 124 9.22 20.44 9.71
N LYS A 125 9.10 20.29 11.03
CA LYS A 125 8.00 19.56 11.66
C LYS A 125 6.68 20.25 11.30
N THR A 126 5.82 19.54 10.57
CA THR A 126 4.46 19.98 10.27
C THR A 126 3.48 19.40 11.29
N LYS A 127 2.37 20.11 11.51
CA LYS A 127 1.28 19.59 12.36
C LYS A 127 0.60 18.44 11.61
N LEU A 128 0.62 17.25 12.20
CA LEU A 128 -0.06 16.09 11.65
C LEU A 128 -1.58 16.30 11.73
N THR A 129 -2.26 16.15 10.60
CA THR A 129 -3.73 16.20 10.55
C THR A 129 -4.26 14.87 10.07
N GLY A 130 -4.97 14.19 10.96
CA GLY A 130 -5.65 12.95 10.63
C GLY A 130 -6.82 13.16 9.66
N ILE A 131 -7.22 12.08 9.00
CA ILE A 131 -8.40 12.08 8.12
C ILE A 131 -9.67 12.02 8.99
N PRO A 132 -10.56 13.03 8.92
CA PRO A 132 -11.73 13.10 9.80
C PRO A 132 -12.73 11.96 9.53
N GLY A 133 -13.61 11.72 10.50
CA GLY A 133 -14.67 10.72 10.41
C GLY A 133 -14.19 9.26 10.54
N ASN A 134 -15.15 8.33 10.52
CA ASN A 134 -14.91 6.90 10.66
C ASN A 134 -14.85 6.19 9.29
N PRO A 135 -14.10 5.10 9.15
CA PRO A 135 -14.15 4.25 7.96
C PRO A 135 -15.58 3.82 7.61
N LEU A 136 -15.81 3.61 6.31
CA LEU A 136 -17.09 3.15 5.80
C LEU A 136 -17.44 1.77 6.38
N ASN A 137 -18.70 1.57 6.78
CA ASN A 137 -19.21 0.25 7.08
C ASN A 137 -19.42 -0.53 5.77
N LEU A 138 -18.70 -1.63 5.57
CA LEU A 138 -18.77 -2.42 4.34
C LEU A 138 -20.11 -3.14 4.13
N LEU A 139 -21.00 -3.15 5.13
CA LEU A 139 -22.37 -3.62 5.00
C LEU A 139 -23.32 -2.58 4.38
N ASP A 140 -22.92 -1.31 4.38
CA ASP A 140 -23.71 -0.18 3.86
C ASP A 140 -22.85 0.64 2.89
N ILE A 141 -22.66 0.08 1.68
CA ILE A 141 -21.84 0.68 0.64
C ILE A 141 -22.67 1.73 -0.11
N PRO A 142 -22.21 2.99 -0.19
CA PRO A 142 -22.94 4.02 -0.92
C PRO A 142 -22.92 3.77 -2.42
N GLN A 143 -23.92 4.32 -3.12
CA GLN A 143 -24.01 4.23 -4.58
C GLN A 143 -22.83 4.90 -5.32
N GLY A 144 -22.33 6.02 -4.77
CA GLY A 144 -21.24 6.81 -5.36
C GLY A 144 -19.84 6.42 -4.87
N CYS A 145 -18.98 7.41 -4.69
CA CYS A 145 -17.62 7.23 -4.18
C CYS A 145 -17.65 6.74 -2.72
N ARG A 146 -16.93 5.65 -2.41
CA ARG A 146 -16.84 5.09 -1.04
C ARG A 146 -16.23 6.05 -0.02
N PHE A 147 -15.43 7.02 -0.45
CA PHE A 147 -14.78 8.01 0.42
C PHE A 147 -15.62 9.28 0.64
N GLN A 148 -16.80 9.40 0.02
CA GLN A 148 -17.57 10.65 -0.01
C GLN A 148 -17.85 11.29 1.36
N ALA A 149 -18.09 10.49 2.41
CA ALA A 149 -18.47 10.99 3.74
C ALA A 149 -17.31 11.63 4.51
N ARG A 150 -16.07 11.37 4.07
CA ARG A 150 -14.83 11.85 4.70
C ARG A 150 -14.04 12.78 3.80
N CYS A 151 -14.51 13.00 2.57
CA CYS A 151 -13.81 13.76 1.54
C CYS A 151 -14.07 15.27 1.72
N ASP A 152 -13.00 16.07 1.79
CA ASP A 152 -13.06 17.54 1.83
C ASP A 152 -13.41 18.17 0.46
N ARG A 153 -13.45 17.35 -0.60
CA ARG A 153 -13.74 17.74 -1.99
C ARG A 153 -14.98 17.04 -2.55
N VAL A 154 -15.89 16.59 -1.70
CA VAL A 154 -17.13 15.94 -2.13
C VAL A 154 -18.01 16.90 -2.95
N HIS A 155 -18.61 16.40 -4.03
CA HIS A 155 -19.58 17.12 -4.85
C HIS A 155 -20.67 16.16 -5.35
N GLU A 156 -21.67 16.67 -6.08
CA GLU A 156 -22.89 15.93 -6.40
C GLU A 156 -22.66 14.56 -7.09
N ALA A 157 -21.70 14.45 -8.02
CA ALA A 157 -21.41 13.18 -8.68
C ALA A 157 -20.87 12.12 -7.72
N CYS A 158 -20.17 12.54 -6.65
CA CYS A 158 -19.61 11.63 -5.66
C CYS A 158 -20.68 10.87 -4.87
N THR A 159 -21.91 11.36 -4.79
CA THR A 159 -23.00 10.68 -4.06
C THR A 159 -23.85 9.79 -4.94
N LYS A 160 -23.89 10.06 -6.24
CA LYS A 160 -24.82 9.42 -7.19
C LYS A 160 -24.15 8.45 -8.15
N VAL A 161 -22.90 8.71 -8.53
CA VAL A 161 -22.24 8.01 -9.63
C VAL A 161 -21.04 7.24 -9.07
N PRO A 162 -20.96 5.91 -9.27
CA PRO A 162 -19.77 5.16 -8.90
C PRO A 162 -18.61 5.60 -9.78
N THR A 163 -17.41 5.61 -9.20
CA THR A 163 -16.17 5.88 -9.94
C THR A 163 -15.40 4.58 -10.12
N VAL A 164 -14.56 4.54 -11.16
CA VAL A 164 -13.61 3.44 -11.38
C VAL A 164 -12.21 4.00 -11.51
N LEU A 165 -11.22 3.20 -11.15
CA LEU A 165 -9.82 3.56 -11.31
C LEU A 165 -9.51 3.81 -12.80
N ARG A 166 -9.05 5.03 -13.13
CA ARG A 166 -8.66 5.41 -14.48
C ARG A 166 -7.28 6.02 -14.50
N GLN A 167 -6.61 5.88 -15.64
CA GLN A 167 -5.33 6.50 -15.88
C GLN A 167 -5.51 8.02 -16.07
N ILE A 168 -4.86 8.81 -15.23
CA ILE A 168 -4.85 10.28 -15.32
C ILE A 168 -3.62 10.75 -16.09
N GLU A 169 -2.48 10.12 -15.83
CA GLU A 169 -1.20 10.37 -16.49
C GLU A 169 -0.46 9.04 -16.73
N HIS A 170 0.66 9.07 -17.48
CA HIS A 170 1.44 7.86 -17.73
C HIS A 170 1.87 7.19 -16.40
N GLY A 171 1.44 5.95 -16.18
CA GLY A 171 1.75 5.20 -14.95
C GLY A 171 1.02 5.66 -13.68
N ARG A 172 0.09 6.62 -13.78
CA ARG A 172 -0.64 7.18 -12.64
C ARG A 172 -2.15 7.04 -12.83
N PHE A 173 -2.82 6.49 -11.83
CA PHE A 173 -4.23 6.16 -11.85
C PHE A 173 -4.93 6.71 -10.63
N SER A 174 -6.15 7.19 -10.78
CA SER A 174 -6.99 7.65 -9.67
C SER A 174 -8.44 7.23 -9.88
N ASN A 175 -9.10 6.85 -8.79
CA ASN A 175 -10.52 6.57 -8.72
C ASN A 175 -11.26 7.76 -8.09
N CYS A 176 -11.26 8.91 -8.78
CA CYS A 176 -11.80 10.16 -8.24
C CYS A 176 -12.46 11.04 -9.31
N HIS A 177 -13.71 11.43 -9.08
CA HIS A 177 -14.47 12.30 -9.98
C HIS A 177 -13.81 13.66 -10.26
N LEU A 178 -12.86 14.12 -9.45
CA LEU A 178 -12.10 15.34 -9.74
C LEU A 178 -11.23 15.23 -11.00
N TYR A 179 -10.78 14.01 -11.33
CA TYR A 179 -9.84 13.76 -12.42
C TYR A 179 -10.38 12.79 -13.47
N THR A 180 -11.46 12.06 -13.15
CA THR A 180 -12.05 11.05 -14.03
C THR A 180 -13.24 11.54 -14.85
N GLN A 181 -13.62 12.83 -14.79
CA GLN A 181 -14.70 13.34 -15.63
C GLN A 181 -14.37 13.13 -17.10
N SER A 182 -15.18 12.28 -17.74
CA SER A 182 -15.27 12.19 -19.18
C SER A 182 -15.71 13.55 -19.71
N ASN A 183 -15.00 14.05 -20.73
CA ASN A 183 -15.61 14.89 -21.75
C ASN A 183 -16.86 14.17 -22.27
N ALA A 184 -18.01 14.38 -21.64
CA ALA A 184 -19.30 14.17 -22.27
C ALA A 184 -19.47 15.31 -23.26
N THR A 185 -18.82 15.19 -24.41
CA THR A 185 -19.09 16.05 -25.56
C THR A 185 -20.55 15.85 -25.91
N ILE A 186 -21.36 16.87 -25.61
CA ILE A 186 -22.67 17.07 -26.22
C ILE A 186 -22.40 17.22 -27.72
N LYS A 187 -22.46 16.11 -28.47
CA LYS A 187 -22.67 16.16 -29.93
C LYS A 187 -24.17 16.07 -30.16
N ARG A 188 -24.77 17.22 -30.48
CA ARG A 188 -25.98 17.31 -31.28
C ARG A 188 -25.68 16.89 -32.71
#